data_AF-R4IUP8-F1
#
_entry.id   AF-R4IUP8-F1
#
_cell.length_a   1.000
_cell.length_b   1.000
_cell.length_c   1.000
_cell.angle_alpha   90.00
_cell.angle_beta   90.00
_cell.angle_gamma   90.00
#
_symmetry.space_group_name_H-M   'P 1'
#
loop_
_entity.id
_entity.type
_entity.pdbx_description
1 polymer ?
#
loop_
_entity_poly.entity_id
_entity_poly.type
_entity_poly.pdbx_seq_one_letter_code
_entity_poly.pdbx_strand_id
1 'polypeptide(L)'
;MPSLWRAASEPLTAFGIPVSAYLPLFGWMYFPSWTTFYIAAGVIISFGILAKLGWTLSVCWNKFLGFLRGGVIYARPWWFRKRFRD
;
A
#
# COMPACT_ATOMS: atom_id res chain seq x y z
N MET A 1 22.73 1.23 4.89
CA MET A 1 21.87 0.04 4.72
C MET A 1 20.76 0.13 5.77
N PRO A 2 19.48 -0.11 5.44
CA PRO A 2 18.43 -0.15 6.44
C PRO A 2 18.76 -1.19 7.51
N SER A 3 18.39 -0.96 8.77
CA SER A 3 18.51 -1.98 9.82
C SER A 3 17.65 -3.21 9.45
N LEU A 4 18.03 -4.41 9.94
CA LEU A 4 17.30 -5.66 9.68
C LEU A 4 15.78 -5.51 9.95
N TRP A 5 15.45 -4.80 11.02
CA TRP A 5 14.09 -4.47 11.43
C TRP A 5 13.35 -3.55 10.44
N ARG A 6 14.07 -2.64 9.78
CA ARG A 6 13.51 -1.71 8.78
C ARG A 6 13.28 -2.40 7.45
N ALA A 7 14.17 -3.30 7.04
CA ALA A 7 14.00 -4.14 5.85
C ALA A 7 12.78 -5.08 6.00
N ALA A 8 12.53 -5.60 7.21
CA ALA A 8 11.34 -6.42 7.50
C ALA A 8 10.00 -5.66 7.38
N SER A 9 10.02 -4.33 7.37
CA SER A 9 8.83 -3.48 7.19
C SER A 9 8.58 -3.09 5.73
N GLU A 10 9.47 -3.46 4.81
CA GLU A 10 9.26 -3.17 3.40
C GLU A 10 8.09 -4.01 2.85
N PRO A 11 7.18 -3.41 2.08
CA PRO A 11 6.05 -4.14 1.54
C PRO A 11 6.55 -5.23 0.60
N LEU A 12 6.09 -6.47 0.82
CA LEU A 12 6.43 -7.60 -0.03
C LEU A 12 5.96 -7.32 -1.46
N THR A 13 6.89 -7.23 -2.41
CA THR A 13 6.60 -6.98 -3.82
C THR A 13 6.91 -8.22 -4.64
N ALA A 14 5.98 -8.59 -5.51
CA ALA A 14 6.14 -9.64 -6.52
C ALA A 14 6.05 -8.96 -7.89
N PHE A 15 7.07 -9.13 -8.73
CA PHE A 15 7.20 -8.43 -10.03
C PHE A 15 7.10 -6.88 -9.94
N GLY A 16 7.51 -6.30 -8.80
CA GLY A 16 7.40 -4.86 -8.55
C GLY A 16 5.98 -4.37 -8.20
N ILE A 17 5.03 -5.29 -8.05
CA ILE A 17 3.66 -5.01 -7.60
C ILE A 17 3.53 -5.51 -6.15
N PRO A 18 2.94 -4.73 -5.22
CA PRO A 18 2.71 -5.21 -3.86
C PRO A 18 1.84 -6.47 -3.87
N VAL A 19 2.18 -7.46 -3.06
CA VAL A 19 1.49 -8.77 -3.01
C VAL A 19 0.00 -8.63 -2.65
N SER A 20 -0.37 -7.58 -1.92
CA SER A 20 -1.77 -7.26 -1.62
C SER A 20 -2.63 -6.95 -2.85
N ALA A 21 -2.03 -6.52 -3.97
CA ALA A 21 -2.77 -6.25 -5.20
C ALA A 21 -3.33 -7.52 -5.85
N TYR A 22 -2.81 -8.70 -5.50
CA TYR A 22 -3.26 -9.99 -6.04
C TYR A 22 -4.45 -10.58 -5.27
N LEU A 23 -4.87 -9.97 -4.15
CA LEU A 23 -6.03 -10.42 -3.36
C LEU A 23 -7.33 -10.63 -4.17
N PRO A 24 -7.64 -9.83 -5.21
CA PRO A 24 -8.82 -10.06 -6.05
C PRO A 24 -8.86 -11.44 -6.73
N LEU A 25 -7.70 -12.09 -6.94
CA LEU A 25 -7.66 -13.46 -7.49
C LEU A 25 -8.29 -14.48 -6.54
N PHE A 26 -8.18 -14.30 -5.22
CA PHE A 26 -8.87 -15.16 -4.27
C PHE A 26 -10.39 -14.99 -4.35
N GLY A 27 -10.87 -13.78 -4.61
CA GLY A 27 -12.29 -13.52 -4.88
C GLY A 27 -12.77 -14.22 -6.15
N TRP A 28 -11.93 -14.23 -7.20
CA TRP A 28 -12.21 -14.97 -8.42
C TRP A 28 -12.27 -16.49 -8.20
N MET A 29 -11.36 -17.05 -7.40
CA MET A 29 -11.37 -18.49 -7.08
C MET A 29 -12.67 -18.94 -6.39
N TYR A 30 -13.35 -18.06 -5.66
CA TYR A 30 -14.61 -18.37 -5.00
C TYR A 30 -15.82 -18.30 -5.95
N PHE A 31 -15.81 -17.39 -6.92
CA PHE A 31 -16.83 -17.28 -7.97
C PHE A 31 -16.18 -17.36 -9.35
N PRO A 32 -15.87 -18.57 -9.84
CA PRO A 32 -15.15 -18.75 -11.10
C PRO A 32 -16.08 -18.45 -12.27
N SER A 33 -16.08 -17.20 -12.72
CA SER A 33 -16.72 -16.77 -13.96
C SER A 33 -15.72 -15.97 -14.80
N TRP A 34 -15.94 -15.94 -16.12
CA TRP A 34 -15.11 -15.13 -17.02
C TRP A 34 -15.23 -13.64 -16.71
N THR A 35 -16.41 -13.18 -16.29
CA THR A 35 -16.63 -11.78 -15.91
C THR A 35 -15.85 -11.40 -14.65
N THR A 36 -15.84 -12.25 -13.62
CA THR A 36 -15.07 -12.01 -12.39
C THR A 36 -13.56 -12.07 -12.65
N PHE A 37 -13.11 -12.88 -13.63
CA PHE A 37 -11.70 -12.91 -14.05
C PHE A 37 -11.25 -11.58 -14.64
N TYR A 38 -12.00 -11.03 -15.61
CA TYR A 38 -11.67 -9.75 -16.23
C TYR A 38 -11.67 -8.60 -15.22
N ILE A 39 -12.60 -8.61 -14.27
CA ILE A 39 -12.65 -7.62 -13.18
C ILE A 39 -11.40 -7.75 -12.30
N ALA A 40 -11.06 -8.96 -11.84
CA ALA A 40 -9.88 -9.19 -11.01
C ALA A 40 -8.58 -8.79 -11.72
N ALA A 41 -8.43 -9.16 -13.00
CA ALA A 41 -7.28 -8.79 -13.83
C ALA A 41 -7.19 -7.27 -14.02
N GLY A 42 -8.31 -6.60 -14.30
CA GLY A 42 -8.37 -5.15 -14.44
C GLY A 42 -7.96 -4.41 -13.16
N VAL A 43 -8.43 -4.90 -12.00
CA VAL A 43 -8.03 -4.36 -10.69
C VAL A 43 -6.51 -4.52 -10.48
N ILE A 44 -5.96 -5.71 -10.74
CA ILE A 44 -4.50 -5.95 -10.63
C ILE A 44 -3.70 -5.01 -11.54
N ILE A 45 -4.10 -4.88 -12.81
CA ILE A 45 -3.41 -4.02 -13.79
C ILE A 45 -3.45 -2.56 -13.33
N SER A 46 -4.59 -2.07 -12.86
CA SER A 46 -4.72 -0.70 -12.36
C SER A 46 -3.79 -0.43 -11.16
N PHE A 47 -3.67 -1.38 -10.24
CA PHE A 47 -2.71 -1.29 -9.13
C PHE A 47 -1.26 -1.38 -9.60
N GLY A 48 -0.96 -2.17 -10.63
CA GLY A 48 0.37 -2.22 -11.24
C GLY A 48 0.78 -0.89 -11.87
N ILE A 49 -0.15 -0.22 -12.58
CA ILE A 49 0.07 1.12 -13.15
C ILE A 49 0.31 2.14 -12.03
N LEU A 50 -0.53 2.13 -10.98
CA LEU A 50 -0.35 3.01 -9.82
C LEU A 50 0.98 2.78 -9.11
N ALA A 51 1.41 1.52 -8.96
CA ALA A 51 2.70 1.18 -8.35
C ALA A 51 3.88 1.71 -9.19
N LYS A 52 3.83 1.62 -10.52
CA LYS A 52 4.84 2.20 -11.43
C LYS A 52 4.91 3.72 -11.34
N LEU A 53 3.78 4.39 -11.08
CA LEU A 53 3.72 5.83 -10.84
C LEU A 53 4.23 6.23 -9.44
N GLY A 54 4.58 5.27 -8.58
CA GLY A 54 4.96 5.51 -7.18
C GLY A 54 3.78 5.75 -6.24
N TRP A 55 2.55 5.61 -6.75
CA TRP A 55 1.31 5.72 -6.00
C TRP A 55 0.96 4.35 -5.41
N THR A 56 1.74 3.93 -4.42
CA THR A 56 1.43 2.69 -3.70
C THR A 56 0.11 2.82 -2.96
N LEU A 57 -0.58 1.69 -2.73
CA LEU A 57 -1.86 1.64 -2.02
C LEU A 57 -1.77 2.32 -0.65
N SER A 58 -0.65 2.14 0.05
CA SER A 58 -0.34 2.81 1.31
C SER A 58 -0.21 4.33 1.17
N VAL A 59 0.35 4.84 0.07
CA VAL A 59 0.44 6.28 -0.19
C VAL A 59 -0.95 6.86 -0.44
N CYS A 60 -1.75 6.21 -1.28
CA CYS A 60 -3.14 6.64 -1.53
C CYS A 60 -3.96 6.62 -0.23
N TRP A 61 -3.83 5.57 0.57
CA TRP A 61 -4.52 5.44 1.86
C TRP A 61 -4.06 6.50 2.87
N ASN A 62 -2.76 6.73 3.00
CA ASN A 62 -2.22 7.77 3.89
C ASN A 62 -2.65 9.18 3.44
N LYS A 63 -2.74 9.41 2.12
CA LYS A 63 -3.22 10.68 1.56
C LYS A 63 -4.71 10.87 1.82
N PHE A 64 -5.51 9.81 1.70
CA PHE A 64 -6.92 9.80 2.05
C PHE A 64 -7.14 10.06 3.55
N LEU A 65 -6.39 9.38 4.41
CA LEU A 65 -6.42 9.61 5.86
C LEU A 65 -5.95 11.03 6.21
N GLY A 66 -4.93 11.56 5.54
CA GLY A 66 -4.47 12.93 5.71
C GLY A 66 -5.53 13.96 5.30
N PHE A 67 -6.24 13.69 4.21
CA PHE A 67 -7.39 14.49 3.80
C PHE A 67 -8.50 14.48 4.85
N LEU A 68 -8.87 13.31 5.38
CA LEU A 68 -9.88 13.16 6.44
C LEU A 68 -9.45 13.81 7.77
N ARG A 69 -8.16 13.77 8.10
CA ARG A 69 -7.62 14.29 9.37
C ARG A 69 -7.53 15.81 9.42
N GLY A 70 -7.61 16.48 8.27
CA GLY A 70 -7.48 17.93 8.14
C GLY A 70 -6.04 18.43 8.33
N GLY A 71 -5.84 19.75 8.15
CA GLY A 71 -4.51 20.37 8.15
C GLY A 71 -3.87 20.63 9.51
N VAL A 72 -4.50 20.22 10.61
CA VAL A 72 -4.01 20.54 11.97
C VAL A 72 -2.92 19.57 12.39
N ILE A 73 -1.67 20.02 12.27
CA ILE A 73 -0.50 19.29 12.78
C ILE A 73 -0.28 19.72 14.24
N TYR A 74 -0.81 18.95 15.19
CA TYR A 74 -0.45 19.12 16.60
C TYR A 74 1.05 18.86 16.76
N ALA A 75 1.74 19.76 17.46
CA ALA A 75 3.18 19.62 17.72
C ALA A 75 3.45 18.26 18.37
N ARG A 76 4.36 17.47 17.78
CA ARG A 76 4.75 16.17 18.34
C ARG A 76 5.39 16.42 19.73
N PRO A 77 4.93 15.71 20.78
CA PRO A 77 5.49 15.88 22.12
C PRO A 77 7.00 15.57 22.15
N TRP A 78 7.72 16.19 23.07
CA TRP A 78 9.19 16.20 23.13
C TRP A 78 9.85 14.81 23.18
N TRP A 79 9.19 13.80 23.76
CA TRP A 79 9.68 12.42 23.84
C TRP A 79 9.64 11.73 22.48
N PHE A 80 8.68 12.10 21.62
CA PHE A 80 8.51 11.52 20.29
C PHE A 80 9.57 12.05 19.30
N ARG A 81 10.05 13.30 19.51
CA ARG A 81 11.11 13.89 18.68
C ARG A 81 12.48 13.24 18.89
N LYS A 82 12.75 12.68 20.07
CA LYS A 82 14.04 12.07 20.41
C LYS A 82 14.20 10.63 19.94
N ARG A 83 13.12 9.94 19.55
CA ARG A 83 13.13 8.50 19.27
C ARG A 83 13.68 8.10 17.89
N PHE A 84 13.81 9.03 16.96
CA PHE A 84 14.18 8.73 15.56
C PHE A 84 15.45 9.45 15.10
N ARG A 85 16.30 9.88 16.05
CA ARG A 85 17.54 10.61 15.78
C ARG A 85 18.72 9.65 15.98
N ASP A 86 18.78 8.62 15.15
CA ASP A 86 19.90 7.68 15.00
C ASP A 86 20.24 7.55 13.51
#